data_AF-A0A966B4U0-F1
#
_entry.id   AF-A0A966B4U0-F1
#
_cell.length_a   1.000
_cell.length_b   1.000
_cell.length_c   1.000
_cell.angle_alpha   90.00
_cell.angle_beta   90.00
_cell.angle_gamma   90.00
#
_symmetry.space_group_name_H-M   'P 1'
#
loop_
_entity.id
_entity.type
_entity.pdbx_description
1 polymer ?
#
loop_
_entity_poly.entity_id
_entity_poly.type
_entity_poly.pdbx_seq_one_letter_code
_entity_poly.pdbx_strand_id
1 'polypeptide(L)' 'MCKLGQLVPTAHRETISASASASATKMRLLDVSARLFAESGFDSVSLRLITENAEANLAAVNYHFGSKEELIT' A
#
# COMPACT_ATOMS: atom_id res chain seq x y z
N MET A 1 13.39 40.91 28.30
CA MET A 1 14.09 40.40 27.09
C MET A 1 13.76 38.91 26.95
N CYS A 2 12.65 38.58 26.30
CA CYS A 2 12.22 37.18 26.11
C CYS A 2 12.82 36.66 24.80
N LYS A 3 13.56 35.56 24.88
CA LYS A 3 14.24 34.90 23.76
C LYS A 3 13.20 34.34 22.77
N LEU A 4 13.11 34.95 21.60
CA LEU A 4 12.35 34.47 20.44
C LEU A 4 13.17 33.44 19.64
N GLY A 5 12.48 32.42 19.09
CA GLY A 5 12.96 31.48 18.07
C GLY A 5 13.61 30.23 18.68
N GLN A 6 12.90 29.21 19.14
CA GLN A 6 11.99 28.30 18.42
C GLN A 6 12.59 27.65 17.16
N LEU A 7 12.70 26.32 17.26
CA LEU A 7 12.54 25.28 16.23
C LEU A 7 13.82 24.74 15.57
N VAL A 8 14.30 23.61 16.09
CA VAL A 8 14.57 22.45 15.24
C VAL A 8 13.65 21.32 15.68
N PRO A 9 12.94 20.68 14.75
CA PRO A 9 13.18 19.26 14.59
C PRO A 9 13.38 18.87 13.12
N THR A 10 14.50 18.19 12.88
CA THR A 10 14.68 17.24 11.78
C THR A 10 13.51 16.27 11.71
N ALA A 11 12.68 16.37 10.67
CA ALA A 11 11.80 15.28 10.26
C ALA A 11 11.53 15.38 8.76
N HIS A 12 12.11 14.41 8.06
CA HIS A 12 11.83 14.04 6.71
C HIS A 12 10.32 13.78 6.53
N ARG A 13 9.78 14.25 5.39
CA ARG A 13 8.64 13.66 4.65
C ARG A 13 7.24 14.21 4.92
N GLU A 14 6.89 15.32 4.26
CA GLU A 14 5.50 15.64 3.95
C GLU A 14 5.35 16.05 2.48
N THR A 15 4.93 15.10 1.65
CA THR A 15 4.33 15.38 0.34
C THR A 15 3.21 14.37 0.14
N ILE A 16 2.14 14.51 0.92
CA ILE A 16 0.91 13.77 0.67
C ILE A 16 0.14 14.50 -0.43
N SER A 17 0.50 14.20 -1.67
CA SER A 17 -0.29 14.50 -2.88
C SER A 17 -1.12 13.26 -3.20
N ALA A 18 -2.35 13.39 -3.69
CA ALA A 18 -3.30 12.29 -3.93
C ALA A 18 -2.72 11.07 -4.69
N SER A 19 -1.64 11.25 -5.46
CA SER A 19 -0.83 10.19 -6.08
C SER A 19 -0.13 9.25 -5.07
N ALA A 20 0.31 9.77 -3.92
CA ALA A 20 0.95 9.01 -2.84
C ALA A 20 -0.01 8.01 -2.18
N SER A 21 -1.30 8.35 -2.09
CA SER A 21 -2.31 7.43 -1.52
C SER A 21 -2.56 6.24 -2.44
N ALA A 22 -2.68 6.47 -3.76
CA ALA A 22 -2.85 5.40 -4.73
C ALA A 22 -1.61 4.48 -4.78
N SER A 23 -0.41 5.08 -4.71
CA SER A 23 0.85 4.34 -4.59
C SER A 23 0.95 3.54 -3.29
N ALA A 24 0.47 4.09 -2.17
CA ALA A 24 0.48 3.40 -0.88
C ALA A 24 -0.46 2.18 -0.87
N THR A 25 -1.64 2.29 -1.48
CA THR A 25 -2.55 1.14 -1.64
C THR A 25 -1.93 0.07 -2.54
N LYS A 26 -1.32 0.49 -3.66
CA LYS A 26 -0.60 -0.42 -4.57
C LYS A 26 0.50 -1.20 -3.84
N MET A 27 1.31 -0.53 -3.04
CA MET A 27 2.39 -1.18 -2.27
C MET A 27 1.85 -2.18 -1.24
N ARG A 28 0.77 -1.86 -0.53
CA ARG A 28 0.14 -2.78 0.44
C ARG A 28 -0.39 -4.03 -0.25
N LEU A 29 -1.04 -3.87 -1.41
CA LEU A 29 -1.53 -5.00 -2.19
C LEU A 29 -0.40 -5.94 -2.62
N LEU A 30 0.74 -5.39 -3.06
CA LEU A 30 1.91 -6.19 -3.48
C LEU A 30 2.60 -6.90 -2.30
N ASP A 31 2.78 -6.22 -1.17
CA ASP A 31 3.40 -6.84 0.01
C ASP A 31 2.54 -7.99 0.55
N VAL A 32 1.23 -7.77 0.65
CA VAL A 32 0.28 -8.79 1.12
C VAL A 32 0.16 -9.95 0.13
N SER A 33 0.07 -9.67 -1.18
CA SER A 33 -0.02 -10.73 -2.19
C SER A 33 1.24 -11.59 -2.19
N ALA A 34 2.43 -10.99 -2.13
CA ALA A 34 3.69 -11.73 -2.09
C ALA A 34 3.78 -12.65 -0.87
N ARG A 35 3.38 -12.18 0.32
CA ARG A 35 3.36 -12.99 1.55
C ARG A 35 2.38 -14.16 1.43
N LEU A 36 1.13 -13.88 1.06
CA LEU A 36 0.09 -14.91 0.93
C LEU A 36 0.46 -15.96 -0.12
N PHE A 37 1.02 -15.54 -1.26
CA PHE A 37 1.48 -16.46 -2.29
C PHE A 37 2.63 -17.35 -1.80
N ALA A 38 3.56 -16.82 -1.00
CA ALA A 38 4.65 -17.59 -0.43
C ALA A 38 4.15 -18.61 0.63
N GLU A 39 3.14 -18.25 1.41
CA GLU A 39 2.62 -19.10 2.50
C GLU A 39 1.65 -20.19 2.00
N SER A 40 0.76 -19.85 1.06
CA SER A 40 -0.36 -20.72 0.66
C SER A 40 -0.30 -21.17 -0.80
N GLY A 41 0.63 -20.64 -1.60
CA GLY A 41 0.68 -20.88 -3.04
C GLY A 41 -0.32 -20.02 -3.83
N PHE A 42 -0.06 -19.86 -5.13
CA PHE A 42 -0.84 -18.94 -5.97
C PHE A 42 -2.31 -19.32 -6.05
N ASP A 43 -2.65 -20.57 -6.36
CA ASP A 43 -4.05 -21.01 -6.55
C ASP A 43 -4.94 -20.85 -5.32
N SER A 44 -4.39 -21.03 -4.12
CA SER A 44 -5.14 -20.97 -2.86
C SER A 44 -5.47 -19.53 -2.42
N VAL A 45 -4.79 -18.52 -2.96
CA VAL A 45 -4.98 -17.12 -2.58
C VAL A 45 -5.99 -16.45 -3.51
N SER A 46 -7.07 -15.88 -2.96
CA SER A 46 -8.04 -15.12 -3.75
C SER A 46 -7.78 -13.61 -3.69
N LEU A 47 -8.25 -12.87 -4.70
CA LEU A 47 -8.18 -11.40 -4.68
C LEU A 47 -8.89 -10.80 -3.45
N ARG A 48 -10.00 -11.41 -3.01
CA ARG A 48 -10.70 -11.01 -1.78
C ARG A 48 -9.79 -11.12 -0.57
N LEU A 49 -9.15 -12.28 -0.39
CA LEU A 49 -8.23 -12.50 0.72
C LEU A 49 -7.09 -11.46 0.74
N ILE A 50 -6.53 -11.14 -0.43
CA ILE A 50 -5.49 -10.09 -0.56
C ILE A 50 -6.04 -8.73 -0.14
N THR A 51 -7.21 -8.33 -0.64
CA THR A 51 -7.79 -7.02 -0.31
C THR A 51 -8.17 -6.86 1.15
N GLU A 52 -8.66 -7.93 1.77
CA GLU A 52 -8.98 -7.94 3.20
C GLU A 52 -7.72 -7.77 4.06
N ASN A 53 -6.63 -8.46 3.72
CA ASN A 53 -5.36 -8.34 4.44
C ASN A 53 -4.60 -7.04 4.13
N ALA A 54 -4.80 -6.44 2.96
CA ALA A 54 -4.19 -5.17 2.56
C ALA A 54 -4.97 -3.93 3.04
N GLU A 55 -6.09 -4.12 3.74
CA GLU A 55 -7.04 -3.06 4.12
C GLU A 55 -7.43 -2.19 2.92
N ALA A 56 -7.64 -2.84 1.76
CA ALA A 56 -7.91 -2.20 0.48
C ALA A 56 -9.29 -2.59 -0.04
N ASN A 57 -9.90 -1.72 -0.85
CA ASN A 57 -11.15 -2.04 -1.52
C ASN A 57 -10.87 -2.88 -2.78
N LEU A 58 -11.72 -3.88 -3.07
CA LEU A 58 -11.70 -4.63 -4.34
C LEU A 58 -11.74 -3.72 -5.57
N ALA A 59 -12.42 -2.57 -5.48
CA ALA A 59 -12.41 -1.54 -6.53
C ALA A 59 -11.00 -0.98 -6.79
N ALA A 60 -10.15 -0.89 -5.77
CA ALA A 60 -8.76 -0.45 -5.91
C ALA A 60 -7.91 -1.52 -6.62
N VAL A 61 -8.21 -2.81 -6.43
CA VAL A 61 -7.58 -3.88 -7.22
C VAL A 61 -7.98 -3.72 -8.67
N ASN A 62 -9.27 -3.66 -8.99
CA ASN A 62 -9.72 -3.48 -10.38
C ASN A 62 -9.16 -2.21 -11.05
N TYR A 63 -8.84 -1.16 -10.27
CA TYR A 63 -8.22 0.07 -10.80
C TYR A 63 -6.71 -0.04 -11.00
N HIS A 64 -5.99 -0.80 -10.16
CA HIS A 64 -4.52 -0.87 -10.17
C HIS A 64 -3.94 -2.13 -10.80
N PHE A 65 -4.68 -3.24 -10.74
CA PHE A 65 -4.27 -4.57 -11.13
C PHE A 65 -5.48 -5.25 -11.76
N GLY A 66 -5.54 -5.26 -13.09
CA GLY A 66 -6.72 -5.75 -13.82
C GLY A 66 -7.09 -7.19 -13.48
N SER A 67 -6.11 -8.00 -13.07
CA SER A 67 -6.26 -9.41 -12.72
C SER A 67 -5.33 -9.81 -11.57
N LYS A 68 -5.61 -10.97 -10.96
CA LYS A 68 -4.73 -11.60 -9.96
C LYS A 68 -3.31 -11.85 -10.49
N GLU A 69 -3.18 -12.11 -11.79
CA GLU A 69 -1.90 -12.32 -12.49
C GLU A 69 -1.02 -11.06 -12.52
N GLU A 70 -1.61 -9.87 -12.48
CA GLU A 70 -0.87 -8.60 -12.46
C GLU A 70 -0.22 -8.32 -11.08
N LEU A 71 -0.59 -9.08 -10.04
CA LEU A 71 0.03 -8.97 -8.71
C LEU A 71 1.37 -9.71 -8.61
N ILE A 72 1.78 -10.41 -9.67
CA ILE A 72 3.00 -11.22 -9.74
C ILE A 72 4.03 -10.66 -10.74
N THR A 73 3.67 -9.62 -11.49
CA THR A 73 4.50 -8.94 -12.51
C THR A 73 5.24 -7.77 -11.89
#